data_AF-A0A950JS29-F1
#
_entry.id   AF-A0A950JS29-F1
#
_cell.length_a   1.000
_cell.length_b   1.000
_cell.length_c   1.000
_cell.angle_alpha   90.00
_cell.angle_beta   90.00
_cell.angle_gamma   90.00
#
_symmetry.space_group_name_H-M   'P 1'
#
loop_
_entity.id
_entity.type
_entity.pdbx_description
1 polymer ?
#
loop_
_entity_poly.entity_id
_entity_poly.type
_entity_poly.pdbx_seq_one_letter_code
_entity_poly.pdbx_strand_id
1 'polypeptide(L)'
;RDALRAYDKVNRMLREDNGSAVLEEEATGAQIIAFPGGNKTEEQFAGVHQRGALDGEIIKVGGPRAWVPIMLQSEEQELAGLWARRPLAKQLAPRLFEPVRLFGMGTWARDEDGKWSLERFVIDNFVPLLDETLTEAVARINAVAGDWGGTQVTELEAVRNGEQGNGGL
;
A
#
# COMPACT_ATOMS: atom_id res chain seq x y z
N ARG A 1 -22.75 -10.84 29.11
CA ARG A 1 -21.83 -10.16 28.16
C ARG A 1 -20.60 -9.56 28.84
N ASP A 2 -20.65 -9.24 30.14
CA ASP A 2 -19.50 -8.67 30.88
C ASP A 2 -18.32 -9.63 31.06
N ALA A 3 -18.57 -10.92 31.34
CA ALA A 3 -17.51 -11.89 31.58
C ALA A 3 -16.56 -12.07 30.38
N LEU A 4 -17.08 -12.00 29.15
CA LEU A 4 -16.26 -12.06 27.92
C LEU A 4 -15.41 -10.80 27.76
N ARG A 5 -15.96 -9.61 28.04
CA ARG A 5 -15.19 -8.36 27.97
C ARG A 5 -14.06 -8.32 29.00
N ALA A 6 -14.31 -8.83 30.21
CA ALA A 6 -13.29 -8.93 31.25
C ALA A 6 -12.19 -9.91 30.82
N TYR A 7 -12.56 -11.05 30.24
CA TYR A 7 -11.63 -12.04 29.69
C TYR A 7 -10.72 -11.44 28.59
N ASP A 8 -11.30 -10.71 27.63
CA ASP A 8 -10.55 -10.07 26.55
C ASP A 8 -9.63 -8.97 27.06
N LYS A 9 -10.08 -8.18 28.05
CA LYS A 9 -9.27 -7.13 28.68
C LYS A 9 -8.02 -7.70 29.37
N VAL A 10 -8.17 -8.79 30.12
CA VAL A 10 -7.05 -9.45 30.82
C VAL A 10 -6.05 -10.00 29.82
N ASN A 11 -6.52 -10.66 28.74
CA ASN A 11 -5.64 -11.16 27.69
C ASN A 11 -4.89 -10.03 26.96
N ARG A 12 -5.54 -8.87 26.74
CA ARG A 12 -4.87 -7.70 26.15
C ARG A 12 -3.74 -7.19 27.03
N MET A 13 -3.98 -7.01 28.33
CA MET A 13 -2.96 -6.56 29.28
C MET A 13 -1.79 -7.55 29.36
N LEU A 14 -2.09 -8.86 29.40
CA LEU A 14 -1.05 -9.89 29.38
C LEU A 14 -0.25 -9.89 28.08
N ARG A 15 -0.87 -9.57 26.94
CA ARG A 15 -0.18 -9.45 25.65
C ARG A 15 0.75 -8.24 25.59
N GLU A 16 0.32 -7.09 26.09
CA GLU A 16 1.15 -5.88 26.19
C GLU A 16 2.45 -6.16 26.97
N ASP A 17 2.37 -7.00 28.00
CA ASP A 17 3.50 -7.43 28.83
C ASP A 17 4.20 -8.72 28.35
N ASN A 18 3.84 -9.24 27.16
CA ASN A 18 4.35 -10.51 26.60
C ASN A 18 4.25 -11.71 27.58
N GLY A 19 3.20 -11.71 28.41
CA GLY A 19 2.93 -12.69 29.45
C GLY A 19 1.74 -13.60 29.16
N SER A 20 1.53 -14.56 30.05
CA SER A 20 0.35 -15.43 30.10
C SER A 20 -0.01 -15.70 31.56
N ALA A 21 -1.27 -16.03 31.83
CA ALA A 21 -1.75 -16.30 33.18
C ALA A 21 -2.77 -17.43 33.23
N VAL A 22 -2.97 -18.00 34.42
CA VAL A 22 -3.98 -19.03 34.69
C VAL A 22 -4.71 -18.67 35.97
N LEU A 23 -6.04 -18.78 35.96
CA LEU A 23 -6.87 -18.78 37.16
C LEU A 23 -6.99 -20.22 37.65
N GLU A 24 -6.49 -20.47 38.86
CA GLU A 24 -6.48 -21.79 39.49
C GLU A 24 -7.37 -21.78 40.74
N GLU A 25 -7.95 -22.94 41.05
CA GLU A 25 -8.69 -23.14 42.29
C GLU A 25 -7.69 -23.31 43.45
N GLU A 26 -7.77 -22.44 44.45
CA GLU A 26 -6.81 -22.37 45.56
C GLU A 26 -6.67 -23.69 46.35
N ALA A 27 -7.77 -24.47 46.46
CA ALA A 27 -7.79 -25.69 47.26
C ALA A 27 -7.17 -26.90 46.56
N THR A 28 -7.24 -26.98 45.23
CA THR A 28 -6.85 -28.17 44.45
C THR A 28 -5.72 -27.90 43.46
N GLY A 29 -5.40 -26.62 43.20
CA GLY A 29 -4.53 -26.21 42.11
C GLY A 29 -5.11 -26.50 40.73
N ALA A 30 -6.41 -26.84 40.64
CA ALA A 30 -7.03 -27.14 39.36
C ALA A 30 -7.15 -25.87 38.52
N GLN A 31 -6.65 -25.93 37.30
CA GLN A 31 -6.78 -24.86 36.32
C GLN A 31 -8.26 -24.63 35.96
N ILE A 32 -8.80 -23.47 36.32
CA ILE A 32 -10.19 -23.08 36.05
C ILE A 32 -10.27 -22.41 34.68
N ILE A 33 -9.43 -21.40 34.43
CA ILE A 33 -9.44 -20.60 33.18
C ILE A 33 -8.01 -20.21 32.80
N ALA A 34 -7.62 -20.45 31.55
CA ALA A 34 -6.36 -19.97 31.00
C ALA A 34 -6.53 -18.61 30.31
N PHE A 35 -5.59 -17.71 30.56
CA PHE A 35 -5.41 -16.44 29.86
C PHE A 35 -4.12 -16.49 29.05
N PRO A 36 -4.19 -16.97 27.79
CA PRO A 36 -3.01 -17.21 27.00
C PRO A 36 -2.22 -15.92 26.68
N GLY A 37 -2.82 -14.73 26.74
CA GLY A 37 -2.10 -13.46 26.55
C GLY A 37 -1.28 -13.43 25.26
N GLY A 38 0.04 -13.22 25.39
CA GLY A 38 1.02 -13.25 24.28
C GLY A 38 1.31 -14.64 23.70
N ASN A 39 0.94 -15.72 24.39
CA ASN A 39 1.04 -17.10 23.91
C ASN A 39 -0.18 -17.55 23.08
N LYS A 40 -1.16 -16.66 22.86
CA LYS A 40 -2.22 -16.95 21.90
C LYS A 40 -1.57 -17.04 20.53
N THR A 41 -1.55 -18.22 19.92
CA THR A 41 -1.21 -18.37 18.50
C THR A 41 -2.16 -17.44 17.77
N GLU A 42 -1.65 -16.29 17.31
CA GLU A 42 -2.45 -15.33 16.57
C GLU A 42 -3.10 -16.08 15.42
N GLU A 43 -4.43 -15.98 15.33
CA GLU A 43 -5.14 -16.34 14.12
C GLU A 43 -4.69 -15.32 13.08
N GLN A 44 -3.53 -15.57 12.46
CA GLN A 44 -3.11 -14.85 11.28
C GLN A 44 -4.15 -15.19 10.23
N PHE A 45 -5.10 -14.27 10.03
CA PHE A 45 -6.01 -14.34 8.90
C PHE A 45 -5.14 -14.53 7.66
N ALA A 46 -5.45 -15.54 6.85
CA ALA A 46 -4.68 -15.85 5.64
C ALA A 46 -4.49 -14.55 4.84
N GLY A 47 -3.23 -14.14 4.68
CA GLY A 47 -2.90 -12.84 4.13
C GLY A 47 -3.60 -12.62 2.79
N VAL A 48 -4.22 -11.46 2.62
CA VAL A 48 -4.89 -11.10 1.36
C VAL A 48 -3.83 -10.83 0.32
N HIS A 49 -3.84 -11.62 -0.76
CA HIS A 49 -2.97 -11.39 -1.90
C HIS A 49 -3.67 -10.46 -2.89
N GLN A 50 -3.11 -9.26 -3.09
CA GLN A 50 -3.69 -8.25 -3.98
C GLN A 50 -2.61 -7.64 -4.88
N ARG A 51 -2.90 -7.55 -6.18
CA ARG A 51 -2.06 -6.78 -7.10
C ARG A 51 -2.25 -5.29 -6.82
N GLY A 52 -1.15 -4.56 -6.69
CA GLY A 52 -1.17 -3.15 -6.35
C GLY A 52 0.01 -2.38 -6.93
N ALA A 53 0.03 -1.09 -6.62
CA ALA A 53 1.12 -0.19 -6.93
C ALA A 53 1.55 0.56 -5.67
N LEU A 54 2.85 0.85 -5.55
CA LEU A 54 3.44 1.63 -4.46
C LEU A 54 4.31 2.73 -5.05
N ASP A 55 4.12 3.96 -4.57
CA ASP A 55 4.83 5.15 -5.04
C ASP A 55 5.75 5.69 -3.95
N GLY A 56 6.95 6.08 -4.36
CA GLY A 56 7.90 6.75 -3.47
C GLY A 56 9.32 6.71 -4.00
N GLU A 57 10.25 7.14 -3.18
CA GLU A 57 11.67 7.21 -3.52
C GLU A 57 12.41 5.94 -3.10
N ILE A 58 13.26 5.40 -3.97
CA ILE A 58 14.07 4.22 -3.62
C ILE A 58 15.21 4.63 -2.70
N ILE A 59 15.18 4.22 -1.43
CA ILE A 59 16.26 4.52 -0.48
C ILE A 59 17.24 3.37 -0.30
N LYS A 60 16.86 2.13 -0.70
CA LYS A 60 17.77 0.98 -0.65
C LYS A 60 17.46 -0.09 -1.70
N VAL A 61 18.50 -0.58 -2.34
CA VAL A 61 18.48 -1.77 -3.20
C VAL A 61 19.66 -2.66 -2.83
N GLY A 62 19.43 -3.82 -2.19
CA GLY A 62 20.57 -4.71 -1.94
C GLY A 62 20.37 -5.86 -0.98
N GLY A 63 20.92 -7.01 -1.34
CA GLY A 63 20.99 -8.22 -0.52
C GLY A 63 21.73 -9.33 -1.27
N PRO A 64 22.31 -10.32 -0.55
CA PRO A 64 23.16 -11.33 -1.18
C PRO A 64 22.39 -12.38 -1.99
N ARG A 65 21.07 -12.50 -1.78
CA ARG A 65 20.23 -13.58 -2.32
C ARG A 65 19.65 -13.26 -3.71
N ALA A 66 18.91 -14.21 -4.28
CA ALA A 66 18.22 -14.06 -5.56
C ALA A 66 17.00 -13.11 -5.48
N TRP A 67 16.34 -13.09 -4.32
CA TRP A 67 15.36 -12.10 -3.94
C TRP A 67 16.09 -10.97 -3.21
N VAL A 68 16.06 -9.79 -3.83
CA VAL A 68 16.74 -8.60 -3.35
C VAL A 68 15.71 -7.75 -2.63
N PRO A 69 15.94 -7.39 -1.35
CA PRO A 69 15.06 -6.48 -0.64
C PRO A 69 15.25 -5.07 -1.20
N ILE A 70 14.12 -4.39 -1.33
CA ILE A 70 14.00 -2.99 -1.75
C ILE A 70 13.36 -2.24 -0.58
N MET A 71 13.80 -1.01 -0.34
CA MET A 71 13.19 -0.11 0.62
C MET A 71 12.81 1.17 -0.09
N LEU A 72 11.60 1.63 0.18
CA LEU A 72 11.00 2.77 -0.47
C LEU A 72 10.55 3.77 0.59
N GLN A 73 10.85 5.04 0.41
CA GLN A 73 10.33 6.11 1.24
C GLN A 73 9.10 6.69 0.56
N SER A 74 7.95 6.56 1.21
CA SER A 74 6.69 7.11 0.73
C SER A 74 6.23 8.17 1.73
N GLU A 75 6.15 9.43 1.28
CA GLU A 75 5.89 10.58 2.15
C GLU A 75 6.87 10.61 3.34
N GLU A 76 6.38 10.43 4.58
CA GLU A 76 7.18 10.40 5.80
C GLU A 76 7.43 8.98 6.36
N GLN A 77 7.04 7.93 5.61
CA GLN A 77 7.13 6.54 6.07
C GLN A 77 8.08 5.69 5.21
N GLU A 78 8.96 4.95 5.87
CA GLU A 78 9.75 3.90 5.23
C GLU A 78 8.90 2.62 5.04
N LEU A 79 8.80 2.17 3.80
CA LEU A 79 8.18 0.91 3.41
C LEU A 79 9.24 -0.16 3.22
N ALA A 80 9.21 -1.16 4.10
CA ALA A 80 10.02 -2.37 4.05
C ALA A 80 9.20 -3.57 3.52
N GLY A 81 9.83 -4.74 3.43
CA GLY A 81 9.15 -5.96 2.97
C GLY A 81 8.92 -6.02 1.45
N LEU A 82 9.54 -5.13 0.68
CA LEU A 82 9.48 -5.13 -0.78
C LEU A 82 10.60 -6.01 -1.35
N TRP A 83 10.29 -6.84 -2.33
CA TRP A 83 11.20 -7.83 -2.89
C TRP A 83 11.16 -7.82 -4.41
N ALA A 84 12.34 -7.75 -5.03
CA ALA A 84 12.50 -7.90 -6.47
C ALA A 84 13.42 -9.08 -6.79
N ARG A 85 13.23 -9.71 -7.95
CA ARG A 85 14.23 -10.64 -8.50
C ARG A 85 15.49 -9.86 -8.89
N ARG A 86 16.66 -10.48 -8.76
CA ARG A 86 17.97 -9.86 -9.08
C ARG A 86 18.03 -9.11 -10.43
N PRO A 87 17.46 -9.60 -11.55
CA PRO A 87 17.45 -8.83 -12.80
C PRO A 87 16.70 -7.49 -12.69
N LEU A 88 15.53 -7.48 -12.05
CA LEU A 88 14.73 -6.27 -11.83
C LEU A 88 15.41 -5.35 -10.82
N ALA A 89 15.99 -5.90 -9.75
CA ALA A 89 16.77 -5.12 -8.78
C ALA A 89 17.97 -4.43 -9.43
N LYS A 90 18.63 -5.07 -10.41
CA LYS A 90 19.72 -4.45 -11.19
C LYS A 90 19.21 -3.28 -12.04
N GLN A 91 17.97 -3.32 -12.52
CA GLN A 91 17.35 -2.22 -13.26
C GLN A 91 16.86 -1.09 -12.33
N LEU A 92 16.50 -1.41 -11.09
CA LEU A 92 16.13 -0.45 -10.05
C LEU A 92 17.35 0.24 -9.42
N ALA A 93 18.51 -0.42 -9.35
CA ALA A 93 19.69 0.12 -8.68
C ALA A 93 20.15 1.51 -9.18
N PRO A 94 20.10 1.83 -10.49
CA PRO A 94 20.40 3.18 -10.98
C PRO A 94 19.38 4.25 -10.56
N ARG A 95 18.19 3.85 -10.09
CA ARG A 95 17.09 4.70 -9.66
C ARG A 95 17.11 4.96 -8.14
N LEU A 96 18.25 4.73 -7.50
CA LEU A 96 18.43 5.02 -6.09
C LEU A 96 18.29 6.52 -5.88
N PHE A 97 17.49 6.91 -4.89
CA PHE A 97 17.10 8.30 -4.60
C PHE A 97 16.29 8.97 -5.73
N GLU A 98 15.63 8.19 -6.58
CA GLU A 98 14.68 8.69 -7.58
C GLU A 98 13.26 8.23 -7.25
N PRO A 99 12.23 9.06 -7.54
CA PRO A 99 10.84 8.67 -7.35
C PRO A 99 10.44 7.63 -8.39
N VAL A 100 9.79 6.55 -7.95
CA VAL A 100 9.33 5.45 -8.78
C VAL A 100 7.95 4.98 -8.36
N ARG A 101 7.21 4.43 -9.32
CA ARG A 101 6.01 3.62 -9.08
C ARG A 101 6.38 2.15 -9.28
N LEU A 102 6.26 1.36 -8.21
CA LEU A 102 6.47 -0.08 -8.21
C LEU A 102 5.14 -0.80 -8.41
N PHE A 103 5.11 -1.82 -9.26
CA PHE A 103 3.95 -2.69 -9.46
C PHE A 103 4.28 -4.11 -9.00
N GLY A 104 3.29 -4.79 -8.45
CA GLY A 104 3.50 -6.13 -7.93
C GLY A 104 2.34 -6.72 -7.16
N MET A 105 2.64 -7.82 -6.47
CA MET A 105 1.70 -8.55 -5.63
C MET A 105 2.00 -8.28 -4.15
N GLY A 106 1.07 -7.63 -3.45
CA GLY A 106 1.12 -7.43 -2.01
C GLY A 106 0.44 -8.57 -1.26
N THR A 107 1.04 -8.98 -0.16
CA THR A 107 0.43 -9.80 0.89
C THR A 107 0.14 -8.88 2.07
N TRP A 108 -1.14 -8.74 2.39
CA TRP A 108 -1.63 -7.88 3.44
C TRP A 108 -2.15 -8.72 4.59
N ALA A 109 -1.69 -8.43 5.79
CA ALA A 109 -2.27 -8.97 7.01
C ALA A 109 -3.16 -7.94 7.66
N ARG A 110 -4.22 -8.44 8.29
CA ARG A 110 -5.11 -7.64 9.13
C ARG A 110 -4.88 -8.06 10.56
N ASP A 111 -4.52 -7.11 11.42
CA ASP A 111 -4.37 -7.37 12.84
C ASP A 111 -5.73 -7.50 13.55
N GLU A 112 -5.70 -7.90 14.83
CA GLU A 112 -6.89 -8.05 15.67
C GLU A 112 -7.67 -6.73 15.85
N ASP A 113 -6.99 -5.58 15.72
CA ASP A 113 -7.59 -4.23 15.78
C ASP A 113 -8.19 -3.80 14.43
N GLY A 114 -8.05 -4.64 13.40
CA GLY A 114 -8.61 -4.46 12.08
C GLY A 114 -7.79 -3.56 11.15
N LYS A 115 -6.57 -3.19 11.53
CA LYS A 115 -5.63 -2.40 10.73
C LYS A 115 -4.88 -3.32 9.76
N TRP A 116 -4.69 -2.82 8.54
CA TRP A 116 -3.96 -3.50 7.49
C TRP A 116 -2.48 -3.14 7.53
N SER A 117 -1.62 -4.15 7.44
CA SER A 117 -0.18 -3.99 7.30
C SER A 117 0.30 -4.75 6.07
N LEU A 118 1.23 -4.14 5.33
CA LEU A 118 1.90 -4.78 4.21
C LEU A 118 3.01 -5.68 4.76
N GLU A 119 2.83 -7.00 4.70
CA GLU A 119 3.85 -7.95 5.15
C GLU A 119 4.93 -8.17 4.10
N ARG A 120 4.50 -8.26 2.84
CA ARG A 120 5.36 -8.59 1.72
C ARG A 120 4.82 -8.01 0.44
N PHE A 121 5.68 -7.43 -0.37
CA PHE A 121 5.35 -7.01 -1.73
C PHE A 121 6.35 -7.59 -2.71
N VAL A 122 5.89 -8.33 -3.71
CA VAL A 122 6.74 -8.90 -4.76
C VAL A 122 6.61 -8.05 -6.02
N ILE A 123 7.66 -7.32 -6.34
CA ILE A 123 7.72 -6.38 -7.46
C ILE A 123 7.90 -7.17 -8.76
N ASP A 124 7.02 -6.94 -9.73
CA ASP A 124 7.11 -7.49 -11.08
C ASP A 124 7.49 -6.45 -12.14
N ASN A 125 7.17 -5.17 -11.91
CA ASN A 125 7.47 -4.08 -12.82
C ASN A 125 7.67 -2.74 -12.08
N PHE A 126 8.28 -1.74 -12.73
CA PHE A 126 8.34 -0.37 -12.22
C PHE A 126 8.30 0.66 -13.35
N VAL A 127 7.91 1.89 -13.00
CA VAL A 127 7.98 3.05 -13.88
C VAL A 127 8.64 4.20 -13.10
N PRO A 128 9.70 4.84 -13.62
CA PRO A 128 10.24 6.07 -13.04
C PRO A 128 9.17 7.16 -13.05
N LEU A 129 9.02 7.87 -11.93
CA LEU A 129 8.20 9.06 -11.87
C LEU A 129 9.06 10.26 -12.21
N LEU A 130 8.47 11.24 -12.89
CA LEU A 130 9.14 12.50 -13.14
C LEU A 130 9.03 13.33 -11.88
N ASP A 131 10.17 13.79 -11.36
CA ASP A 131 10.20 14.83 -10.35
C ASP A 131 9.97 16.17 -11.06
N GLU A 132 8.71 16.44 -11.37
CA GLU A 132 8.28 17.64 -12.05
C GLU A 132 7.19 18.34 -11.26
N THR A 133 7.23 19.66 -11.28
CA THR A 133 6.15 20.47 -10.74
C THR A 133 4.88 20.28 -11.58
N LEU A 134 3.71 20.49 -10.97
CA LEU A 134 2.44 20.49 -11.70
C LEU A 134 2.47 21.45 -12.91
N THR A 135 3.14 22.60 -12.75
CA THR A 135 3.31 23.58 -13.83
C THR A 135 4.09 23.00 -15.01
N GLU A 136 5.18 22.30 -14.75
CA GLU A 136 6.00 21.64 -15.79
C GLU A 136 5.25 20.49 -16.45
N ALA A 137 4.52 19.69 -15.67
CA ALA A 137 3.67 18.62 -16.18
C ALA A 137 2.59 19.18 -17.13
N VAL A 138 1.90 20.25 -16.73
CA VAL A 138 0.88 20.93 -17.54
C VAL A 138 1.51 21.57 -18.79
N ALA A 139 2.67 22.21 -18.65
CA ALA A 139 3.39 22.80 -19.79
C ALA A 139 3.78 21.74 -20.82
N ARG A 140 4.26 20.56 -20.38
CA ARG A 140 4.57 19.44 -21.28
C ARG A 140 3.33 18.91 -21.98
N ILE A 141 2.22 18.71 -21.25
CA ILE A 141 0.95 18.26 -21.84
C ILE A 141 0.49 19.28 -22.90
N ASN A 142 0.55 20.58 -22.59
CA ASN A 142 0.19 21.64 -23.51
C ASN A 142 1.12 21.72 -24.75
N ALA A 143 2.42 21.39 -24.59
CA ALA A 143 3.36 21.36 -25.70
C ALA A 143 3.11 20.19 -26.68
N VAL A 144 2.64 19.04 -26.18
CA VAL A 144 2.21 17.91 -27.03
C VAL A 144 0.84 18.19 -27.66
N ALA A 145 0.00 18.96 -26.97
CA ALA A 145 -1.32 19.42 -27.40
C ALA A 145 -1.29 20.55 -28.46
N GLY A 146 -0.13 20.96 -28.96
CA GLY A 146 0.00 22.02 -29.97
C GLY A 146 -0.63 21.70 -31.34
N ASP A 147 -1.10 20.46 -31.54
CA ASP A 147 -1.78 20.00 -32.76
C ASP A 147 -3.10 19.27 -32.44
N TRP A 148 -3.88 19.77 -31.48
CA TRP A 148 -5.32 19.50 -31.52
C TRP A 148 -5.87 20.37 -32.65
N GLY A 149 -5.91 19.82 -33.87
CA GLY A 149 -6.35 20.51 -35.08
C GLY A 149 -7.50 21.48 -34.80
N GLY A 150 -7.24 22.76 -35.02
CA GLY A 150 -8.13 23.90 -34.70
C GLY A 150 -9.47 23.91 -35.45
N THR A 151 -9.84 22.79 -36.06
CA THR A 151 -11.08 22.55 -36.78
C THR A 151 -12.22 22.03 -35.89
N GLN A 152 -11.95 21.44 -34.72
CA GLN A 152 -13.04 20.89 -33.88
C GLN A 152 -13.59 21.88 -32.84
N VAL A 153 -12.80 22.85 -32.39
CA VAL A 153 -13.28 23.83 -31.38
C VAL A 153 -14.28 24.80 -31.99
N THR A 154 -14.07 25.22 -33.24
CA THR A 154 -14.99 26.10 -33.99
C THR A 154 -16.32 25.42 -34.32
N GLU A 155 -16.31 24.11 -34.60
CA GLU A 155 -17.53 23.32 -34.85
C GLU A 155 -18.40 23.18 -33.58
N LEU A 156 -17.77 23.06 -32.41
CA LEU A 156 -18.46 23.02 -31.11
C LEU A 156 -19.01 24.39 -30.68
N GLU A 157 -18.36 25.49 -31.06
CA GLU A 157 -18.86 26.86 -30.82
C GLU A 157 -20.12 27.17 -31.65
N ALA A 158 -20.22 26.65 -32.88
CA ALA A 158 -21.41 26.78 -33.72
C ALA A 158 -22.63 26.06 -33.12
N VAL A 159 -22.42 24.87 -32.52
CA VAL A 159 -23.49 24.14 -31.81
C VAL A 159 -23.89 24.83 -30.51
N ARG A 160 -22.93 25.46 -29.81
CA ARG A 160 -23.17 26.17 -28.54
C ARG A 160 -23.91 27.50 -28.70
N ASN A 161 -23.65 28.21 -29.80
CA ASN A 161 -24.24 29.54 -30.05
C ASN A 161 -25.58 29.49 -30.81
N GLY A 162 -26.09 28.29 -31.10
CA GLY A 162 -27.46 28.09 -31.55
C GLY A 162 -27.80 28.83 -32.83
N GLU A 163 -27.05 28.62 -33.92
CA GLU A 163 -27.56 28.97 -35.26
C GLU A 163 -28.56 27.90 -35.73
N GLN A 164 -29.76 27.92 -35.15
CA GLN A 164 -30.98 27.60 -35.90
C GLN A 164 -31.61 28.92 -36.34
N GLY A 165 -31.28 29.34 -37.55
CA GLY A 165 -31.88 30.46 -38.28
C GLY A 165 -32.49 29.99 -39.59
N ASN A 166 -33.78 29.70 -39.52
CA ASN A 166 -34.73 29.19 -40.51
C ASN A 166 -34.86 29.98 -41.85
N GLY A 167 -35.31 29.28 -42.91
CA GLY A 167 -35.91 29.82 -44.15
C GLY A 167 -35.19 29.36 -45.42
N GLY A 168 -35.80 28.76 -46.45
CA GLY A 168 -37.19 28.62 -46.87
C GLY A 168 -37.18 28.61 -48.42
N LEU A 169 -38.02 27.72 -48.99
CA LEU A 169 -38.24 27.35 -50.40
C LEU A 169 -37.42 26.18 -50.94
#